data_AF-A0A1F5YVG3-F1
#
_entry.id   AF-A0A1F5YVG3-F1
#
_cell.length_a   1.000
_cell.length_b   1.000
_cell.length_c   1.000
_cell.angle_alpha   90.00
_cell.angle_beta   90.00
_cell.angle_gamma   90.00
#
_symmetry.space_group_name_H-M   'P 1'
#
loop_
_entity.id
_entity.type
_entity.pdbx_description
1 polymer ?
#
loop_
_entity_poly.entity_id
_entity_poly.type
_entity_poly.pdbx_seq_one_letter_code
_entity_poly.pdbx_strand_id
1 'polypeptide(L)'
;MDVKLNLIVNKIENSKLKTVEKNLLYRQFVQGIQLIVWPILVKHMPKNILHTLADNPEHLTIESYTSLITRALEGGQAFTEIARNLDTYLVRTNAVLAQAHIV
;
A
#
# COMPACT_ATOMS: atom_id res chain seq x y z
N MET A 1 -5.25 12.27 -2.70
CA MET A 1 -4.33 11.25 -2.14
C MET A 1 -2.89 11.61 -2.43
N ASP A 2 -2.55 11.89 -3.70
CA ASP A 2 -1.21 12.26 -4.16
C ASP A 2 -0.61 13.46 -3.42
N VAL A 3 -1.41 14.50 -3.16
CA VAL A 3 -0.97 15.66 -2.38
C VAL A 3 -0.51 15.28 -0.96
N LYS A 4 -1.22 14.35 -0.29
CA LYS A 4 -0.89 13.90 1.07
C LYS A 4 0.38 13.04 1.07
N LEU A 5 0.55 12.19 0.05
CA LEU A 5 1.75 11.40 -0.13
C LEU A 5 2.98 12.31 -0.39
N ASN A 6 2.86 13.25 -1.32
CA ASN A 6 3.93 14.20 -1.63
C ASN A 6 4.29 15.05 -0.41
N LEU A 7 3.31 15.45 0.40
CA LEU A 7 3.56 16.13 1.66
C LEU A 7 4.46 15.27 2.58
N ILE A 8 4.10 14.01 2.81
CA ILE A 8 4.87 13.10 3.67
C ILE A 8 6.30 12.92 3.14
N VAL A 9 6.44 12.65 1.83
CA VAL A 9 7.75 12.52 1.19
C VAL A 9 8.58 13.78 1.40
N ASN A 10 8.02 14.96 1.14
CA ASN A 10 8.71 16.23 1.32
C ASN A 10 9.15 16.46 2.77
N LYS A 11 8.33 16.08 3.77
CA LYS A 11 8.71 16.17 5.18
C LYS A 11 9.90 15.28 5.51
N ILE A 12 9.89 14.04 5.02
CA ILE A 12 11.00 13.10 5.25
C ILE A 12 12.27 13.62 4.57
N GLU A 13 12.18 14.05 3.32
CA GLU A 13 13.32 14.58 2.56
C GLU A 13 13.91 15.84 3.17
N ASN A 14 13.08 16.78 3.63
CA ASN A 14 13.56 18.03 4.23
C ASN A 14 13.92 17.91 5.72
N SER A 15 13.70 16.74 6.33
CA SER A 15 14.08 16.50 7.72
C SER A 15 15.60 16.45 7.92
N LYS A 16 16.03 16.72 9.16
CA LYS A 16 17.43 16.61 9.61
C LYS A 16 17.89 15.15 9.82
N LEU A 17 17.04 14.18 9.52
CA LEU A 17 17.38 12.77 9.65
C LEU A 17 18.54 12.39 8.73
N LYS A 18 19.33 11.42 9.17
CA LYS A 18 20.37 10.82 8.32
C LYS A 18 19.70 10.00 7.22
N THR A 19 20.41 9.81 6.10
CA THR A 19 19.92 9.00 4.96
C THR A 19 19.45 7.60 5.39
N VAL A 20 20.17 6.96 6.32
CA VAL A 20 19.81 5.63 6.82
C VAL A 20 18.45 5.64 7.55
N GLU A 21 18.18 6.69 8.33
CA GLU A 21 16.92 6.85 9.07
C GLU A 21 15.76 7.17 8.13
N LYS A 22 15.98 8.02 7.12
CA LYS A 22 15.00 8.28 6.04
C LYS A 22 14.63 6.99 5.29
N ASN A 23 15.63 6.17 4.94
CA ASN A 23 15.40 4.89 4.29
C ASN A 23 14.62 3.91 5.16
N LEU A 24 14.87 3.90 6.48
CA LEU A 24 14.09 3.09 7.41
C LEU A 24 12.63 3.56 7.48
N LEU A 25 12.39 4.88 7.54
CA LEU A 25 11.05 5.46 7.49
C LEU A 25 10.32 5.09 6.20
N TYR A 26 10.97 5.20 5.04
CA TYR A 26 10.37 4.78 3.77
C TYR A 26 10.02 3.31 3.74
N ARG A 27 10.90 2.45 4.26
CA ARG A 27 10.63 1.01 4.33
C ARG A 27 9.40 0.72 5.19
N GLN A 28 9.32 1.32 6.38
CA GLN A 28 8.17 1.16 7.27
C GLN A 28 6.90 1.73 6.63
N PHE A 29 7.02 2.86 5.93
CA PHE A 29 5.90 3.49 5.25
C PHE A 29 5.33 2.60 4.14
N VAL A 30 6.20 2.00 3.30
CA VAL A 30 5.81 1.02 2.27
C VAL A 30 5.18 -0.22 2.89
N GLN A 31 5.75 -0.75 3.97
CA GLN A 31 5.19 -1.90 4.69
C GLN A 31 3.78 -1.59 5.21
N GLY A 32 3.55 -0.41 5.78
CA GLY A 32 2.22 0.01 6.24
C GLY A 32 1.20 0.09 5.10
N ILE A 33 1.60 0.62 3.94
CA ILE A 33 0.73 0.63 2.74
C ILE A 33 0.39 -0.79 2.31
N GLN A 34 1.38 -1.68 2.23
CA GLN A 34 1.18 -3.08 1.85
C GLN A 34 0.22 -3.80 2.80
N LEU A 35 0.35 -3.59 4.12
CA LEU A 35 -0.55 -4.16 5.13
C LEU A 35 -1.99 -3.66 5.00
N ILE A 36 -2.22 -2.50 4.39
CA ILE A 36 -3.57 -1.98 4.11
C ILE A 36 -4.10 -2.54 2.79
N VAL A 37 -3.28 -2.52 1.75
CA VAL A 37 -3.71 -2.84 0.38
C VAL A 37 -3.92 -4.34 0.19
N TRP A 38 -3.00 -5.18 0.65
CA TRP A 38 -3.06 -6.63 0.38
C TRP A 38 -4.30 -7.32 0.92
N PRO A 39 -4.74 -7.10 2.18
CA PRO A 39 -5.93 -7.74 2.69
C PRO A 39 -7.19 -7.37 1.90
N ILE A 40 -7.29 -6.12 1.44
CA ILE A 40 -8.43 -5.65 0.63
C ILE A 40 -8.41 -6.31 -0.74
N LEU A 41 -7.25 -6.38 -1.40
CA LEU A 41 -7.12 -7.08 -2.68
C LEU A 41 -7.52 -8.56 -2.53
N VAL A 42 -7.00 -9.26 -1.53
CA VAL A 42 -7.33 -10.68 -1.28
C VAL A 42 -8.82 -10.88 -0.98
N LYS A 43 -9.46 -9.92 -0.28
CA LYS A 43 -10.90 -9.94 0.00
C LYS A 43 -11.73 -9.88 -1.29
N HIS A 44 -11.33 -9.05 -2.25
CA HIS A 44 -12.06 -8.82 -3.50
C HIS A 44 -11.57 -9.69 -4.68
N MET A 45 -10.48 -10.43 -4.52
CA MET A 45 -10.00 -11.38 -5.53
C MET A 45 -11.01 -12.52 -5.77
N PRO A 46 -11.19 -12.97 -7.04
CA PRO A 46 -12.02 -14.12 -7.35
C PRO A 46 -11.49 -15.39 -6.68
N LYS A 47 -12.26 -15.95 -5.74
CA LYS A 47 -11.81 -17.08 -4.90
C LYS A 47 -11.52 -18.33 -5.72
N ASN A 48 -12.30 -18.59 -6.76
CA ASN A 48 -12.07 -19.70 -7.68
C ASN A 48 -10.66 -19.65 -8.31
N ILE A 49 -10.19 -18.47 -8.71
CA ILE A 49 -8.86 -18.31 -9.31
C ILE A 49 -7.76 -18.51 -8.26
N LEU A 50 -7.97 -18.00 -7.03
CA LEU A 50 -7.03 -18.21 -5.92
C LEU A 50 -6.87 -19.70 -5.60
N HIS A 51 -7.97 -20.46 -5.59
CA HIS A 51 -7.91 -21.91 -5.38
C HIS A 51 -7.18 -22.60 -6.53
N THR A 52 -7.50 -22.29 -7.79
CA THR A 52 -6.81 -22.86 -8.95
C THR A 52 -5.30 -22.61 -8.93
N LEU A 53 -4.86 -21.41 -8.56
CA LEU A 53 -3.44 -21.07 -8.47
C LEU A 53 -2.74 -21.67 -7.25
N ALA A 54 -3.47 -21.89 -6.14
CA ALA A 54 -2.94 -22.61 -4.99
C ALA A 54 -2.72 -24.10 -5.30
N ASP A 55 -3.63 -24.70 -6.07
CA ASP A 55 -3.59 -26.12 -6.45
C ASP A 55 -2.60 -26.39 -7.60
N ASN A 56 -2.27 -25.38 -8.41
CA ASN A 56 -1.39 -25.48 -9.58
C ASN A 56 -0.36 -24.33 -9.58
N PRO A 57 0.62 -24.34 -8.66
CA PRO A 57 1.58 -23.24 -8.48
C PRO A 57 2.48 -22.99 -9.71
N GLU A 58 2.61 -23.95 -10.62
CA GLU A 58 3.30 -23.80 -11.91
C GLU A 58 2.60 -22.81 -12.86
N HIS A 59 1.32 -22.52 -12.65
CA HIS A 59 0.58 -21.49 -13.39
C HIS A 59 0.72 -20.09 -12.79
N LEU A 60 1.47 -19.95 -11.71
CA LEU A 60 1.70 -18.71 -10.99
C LEU A 60 2.78 -17.87 -11.69
N THR A 61 2.41 -17.21 -12.80
CA THR A 61 3.28 -16.28 -13.54
C THR A 61 3.05 -14.83 -13.11
N ILE A 62 3.95 -13.92 -13.51
CA ILE A 62 3.79 -12.47 -13.31
C ILE A 62 2.48 -11.97 -13.95
N GLU A 63 2.15 -12.47 -15.13
CA GLU A 63 0.92 -12.15 -15.86
C GLU A 63 -0.31 -12.63 -15.10
N SER A 64 -0.27 -13.85 -14.55
CA SER A 64 -1.38 -14.39 -13.74
C SER A 64 -1.63 -13.56 -12.47
N TYR A 65 -0.57 -13.11 -11.81
CA TYR A 65 -0.65 -12.21 -10.65
C TYR A 65 -1.20 -10.84 -11.03
N THR A 66 -0.73 -10.28 -12.13
CA THR A 66 -1.21 -8.98 -12.62
C THR A 66 -2.69 -9.04 -12.95
N SER A 67 -3.12 -10.09 -13.65
CA SER A 67 -4.52 -10.34 -13.98
C SER A 67 -5.39 -10.49 -12.72
N LEU A 68 -4.91 -11.21 -11.71
CA LEU A 68 -5.59 -11.34 -10.42
C LEU A 68 -5.81 -9.99 -9.73
N ILE A 69 -4.78 -9.14 -9.70
CA ILE A 69 -4.86 -7.80 -9.09
C ILE A 69 -5.83 -6.93 -9.87
N THR A 70 -5.74 -6.92 -11.21
CA THR A 70 -6.67 -6.17 -12.07
C THR A 70 -8.11 -6.61 -11.80
N ARG A 71 -8.37 -7.92 -11.74
CA ARG A 71 -9.69 -8.47 -11.43
C ARG A 71 -10.18 -8.11 -10.04
N ALA A 72 -9.31 -8.09 -9.04
CA ALA A 72 -9.67 -7.67 -7.69
C ALA A 72 -10.10 -6.18 -7.64
N LEU A 73 -9.64 -5.38 -8.60
CA LEU A 73 -9.97 -3.96 -8.72
C LEU A 73 -11.18 -3.71 -9.64
N GLU A 74 -11.63 -4.72 -10.40
CA GLU A 74 -12.83 -4.63 -11.22
C GLU A 74 -14.06 -4.33 -10.35
N GLY A 75 -14.96 -3.47 -10.82
CA GLY A 75 -16.14 -3.03 -10.06
C GLY A 75 -15.88 -1.96 -8.99
N GLY A 76 -14.62 -1.51 -8.79
CA GLY A 76 -14.29 -0.28 -8.06
C GLY A 76 -14.48 -0.30 -6.53
N GLN A 77 -15.08 -1.37 -5.97
CA GLN A 77 -15.28 -1.51 -4.53
C GLN A 77 -13.94 -1.62 -3.77
N ALA A 78 -13.03 -2.45 -4.27
CA ALA A 78 -11.68 -2.57 -3.72
C ALA A 78 -10.93 -1.22 -3.79
N PHE A 79 -11.04 -0.50 -4.92
CA PHE A 79 -10.42 0.81 -5.08
C PHE A 79 -10.94 1.82 -4.06
N THR A 80 -12.26 1.85 -3.84
CA THR A 80 -12.90 2.74 -2.86
C THR A 80 -12.46 2.41 -1.43
N GLU A 81 -12.39 1.13 -1.09
CA GLU A 81 -11.96 0.68 0.25
C GLU A 81 -10.47 0.98 0.48
N ILE A 82 -9.61 0.74 -0.52
CA ILE A 82 -8.18 1.10 -0.50
C ILE A 82 -8.03 2.60 -0.31
N ALA A 83 -8.70 3.42 -1.13
CA ALA A 83 -8.57 4.87 -1.08
C ALA A 83 -8.93 5.42 0.32
N ARG A 84 -10.04 4.95 0.91
CA ARG A 84 -10.46 5.37 2.25
C ARG A 84 -9.46 4.98 3.34
N ASN A 85 -8.98 3.74 3.32
CA ASN A 85 -8.06 3.23 4.34
C ASN A 85 -6.67 3.87 4.19
N LEU A 86 -6.22 4.05 2.96
CA LEU A 86 -4.97 4.74 2.64
C LEU A 86 -5.02 6.20 3.05
N ASP A 87 -6.13 6.91 2.81
CA ASP A 87 -6.30 8.29 3.25
C ASP A 87 -6.15 8.43 4.77
N THR A 88 -6.81 7.55 5.51
CA THR A 88 -6.72 7.49 6.98
C THR A 88 -5.28 7.23 7.44
N TYR A 89 -4.58 6.31 6.78
CA TYR A 89 -3.19 6.00 7.08
C TYR A 89 -2.24 7.17 6.80
N LEU A 90 -2.41 7.88 5.67
CA LEU A 90 -1.61 9.05 5.32
C LEU A 90 -1.82 10.19 6.33
N VAL A 91 -3.08 10.43 6.75
CA VAL A 91 -3.39 11.43 7.78
C VAL A 91 -2.70 11.10 9.10
N ARG A 92 -2.80 9.84 9.54
CA ARG A 92 -2.13 9.37 10.78
C ARG A 92 -0.61 9.45 10.69
N THR A 93 -0.03 9.04 9.57
CA THR A 93 1.42 9.12 9.33
C THR A 93 1.89 10.56 9.42
N ASN A 94 1.19 11.49 8.77
CA ASN A 94 1.53 12.91 8.84
C ASN A 94 1.47 13.47 10.28
N ALA A 95 0.48 13.04 11.08
CA ALA A 95 0.36 13.42 12.48
C ALA A 95 1.53 12.88 13.32
N VAL A 96 1.92 11.61 13.12
CA VAL A 96 3.06 11.00 13.83
C VAL A 96 4.38 11.67 13.45
N LEU A 97 4.61 11.97 12.17
CA LEU A 97 5.79 12.71 11.73
C LEU A 97 5.87 14.09 12.40
N ALA A 98 4.74 14.81 12.49
CA ALA A 98 4.69 16.10 13.17
C ALA A 98 5.02 15.98 14.68
N GLN A 99 4.53 14.94 15.36
CA GLN A 99 4.86 14.66 16.76
C GLN A 99 6.35 14.33 16.96
N ALA A 100 6.97 13.69 15.97
CA ALA A 100 8.40 13.41 15.94
C ALA A 100 9.25 14.63 15.49
N HIS A 101 8.65 15.82 15.35
CA HIS A 101 9.28 17.04 14.84
C HIS A 101 9.90 16.89 13.44
N ILE A 102 9.34 16.01 12.62
CA ILE A 102 9.65 15.85 11.20
C ILE A 102 8.61 16.69 10.43
N VAL A 103 9.03 17.88 9.97
CA VAL A 103 8.16 18.94 9.42
C VAL A 103 8.58 19.36 8.03
#